data_AF-A0A9X6ADW8-F1
#
_entry.id   AF-A0A9X6ADW8-F1
#
_cell.length_a   1.000
_cell.length_b   1.000
_cell.length_c   1.000
_cell.angle_alpha   90.00
_cell.angle_beta   90.00
_cell.angle_gamma   90.00
#
_symmetry.space_group_name_H-M   'P 1'
#
loop_
_entity.id
_entity.type
_entity.pdbx_description
1 polymer ?
#
loop_
_entity_poly.entity_id
_entity_poly.type
_entity_poly.pdbx_seq_one_letter_code
_entity_poly.pdbx_strand_id
1 'polypeptide(L)' 'GGVKAGPGEEVTAEEEARRTVGFVAEVRRRFPDVIISVDTWRHEVGEAVCEAGADLLN' A
#
# COMPACT_ATOMS: atom_id res chain seq x y z
N GLY A 1 -3.97 4.06 -0.87
CA GLY A 1 -3.47 3.34 -2.05
C GLY A 1 -2.43 4.14 -2.80
N GLY A 2 -1.79 3.51 -3.78
CA GLY A 2 -0.78 4.16 -4.65
C GLY A 2 -1.33 4.61 -6.01
N VAL A 3 -2.62 4.34 -6.25
CA VAL A 3 -3.35 4.72 -7.45
C VAL A 3 -4.40 5.76 -7.11
N LYS A 4 -4.65 6.67 -8.05
CA LYS A 4 -5.70 7.67 -7.92
C LYS A 4 -7.07 7.00 -7.95
N ALA A 5 -7.91 7.30 -6.96
CA ALA A 5 -9.32 6.92 -6.96
C ALA A 5 -10.12 7.82 -7.93
N GLY A 6 -10.11 7.49 -9.22
CA GLY A 6 -10.80 8.22 -10.29
C GLY A 6 -10.00 8.29 -11.60
N PRO A 7 -10.45 9.07 -12.60
CA PRO A 7 -9.76 9.18 -13.88
C PRO A 7 -8.30 9.63 -13.72
N GLY A 8 -7.40 8.90 -14.37
CA GLY A 8 -5.96 9.09 -14.31
C GLY A 8 -5.24 8.15 -15.26
N GLU A 9 -3.92 8.30 -15.30
CA GLU A 9 -3.06 7.41 -16.06
C GLU A 9 -3.07 5.99 -15.47
N GLU A 10 -2.81 5.01 -16.33
CA GLU A 10 -2.67 3.64 -15.89
C GLU A 10 -1.41 3.49 -15.02
N VAL A 11 -1.58 2.89 -13.85
CA VAL A 11 -0.50 2.57 -12.92
C VAL A 11 -0.38 1.05 -12.84
N THR A 12 0.82 0.54 -13.15
CA THR A 12 1.13 -0.89 -13.05
C THR A 12 1.21 -1.32 -11.59
N ALA A 13 1.08 -2.63 -11.33
CA ALA A 13 1.26 -3.18 -9.99
C ALA A 13 2.64 -2.81 -9.38
N GLU A 14 3.69 -2.89 -10.21
CA GLU A 14 5.06 -2.55 -9.80
C GLU A 14 5.18 -1.08 -9.39
N GLU A 15 4.62 -0.16 -10.18
CA GLU A 15 4.69 1.26 -9.88
C GLU A 15 3.84 1.63 -8.64
N GLU A 16 2.69 0.98 -8.46
CA GLU A 16 1.89 1.15 -7.25
C GLU A 16 2.68 0.69 -6.01
N ALA A 17 3.26 -0.52 -6.06
CA ALA A 17 4.06 -1.07 -4.97
C ALA A 17 5.27 -0.18 -4.63
N ARG A 18 5.97 0.35 -5.65
CA ARG A 18 7.07 1.29 -5.49
C ARG A 18 6.65 2.55 -4.72
N ARG A 19 5.42 3.02 -4.90
CA ARG A 19 4.87 4.20 -4.21
C ARG A 19 4.42 3.90 -2.79
N THR A 20 3.90 2.71 -2.52
CA THR A 20 3.18 2.41 -1.26
C THR A 20 3.99 1.64 -0.24
N VAL A 21 4.72 0.58 -0.64
CA VAL A 21 5.31 -0.39 0.29
C VAL A 21 6.30 0.28 1.24
N GLY A 22 7.22 1.11 0.72
CA GLY A 22 8.20 1.81 1.54
C GLY A 22 7.57 2.81 2.50
N PHE A 23 6.47 3.45 2.11
CA PHE A 23 5.73 4.36 2.98
C PHE A 23 5.06 3.59 4.14
N VAL A 24 4.40 2.47 3.85
CA VAL A 24 3.77 1.61 4.86
C VAL A 24 4.81 1.13 5.89
N ALA A 25 5.96 0.62 5.42
CA ALA A 25 7.04 0.15 6.29
C ALA A 25 7.54 1.26 7.25
N GLU A 26 7.69 2.49 6.75
CA GLU A 26 8.13 3.62 7.57
C GLU A 26 7.06 4.04 8.59
N VAL A 27 5.78 4.04 8.20
CA VAL A 27 4.67 4.33 9.12
C VAL A 27 4.62 3.28 10.22
N ARG A 28 4.67 1.98 9.89
CA ARG A 28 4.70 0.90 10.89
C ARG A 28 5.89 1.05 11.84
N ARG A 29 7.08 1.36 11.32
CA ARG A 29 8.28 1.55 12.15
C ARG A 29 8.14 2.71 13.14
N ARG A 30 7.54 3.83 12.73
CA ARG A 30 7.43 5.03 13.55
C ARG A 30 6.23 5.02 14.49
N PHE A 31 5.17 4.32 14.13
CA PHE A 31 3.89 4.28 14.84
C PHE A 31 3.41 2.83 14.96
N PRO A 32 4.06 2.01 15.81
CA PRO A 32 3.83 0.56 15.86
C PRO A 32 2.40 0.16 16.25
N ASP A 33 1.65 1.05 16.92
CA ASP A 33 0.30 0.76 17.43
C ASP A 33 -0.84 1.26 16.53
N VAL A 34 -0.53 1.98 15.44
CA VAL A 34 -1.55 2.49 14.51
C VAL A 34 -2.01 1.37 13.58
N ILE A 35 -3.32 1.31 13.33
CA ILE A 35 -3.88 0.42 12.31
C ILE A 35 -3.70 1.06 10.93
N ILE A 36 -3.09 0.31 10.01
CA ILE A 36 -2.76 0.76 8.65
C ILE A 36 -3.64 0.00 7.66
N SER A 37 -4.52 0.73 6.98
CA SER A 37 -5.27 0.22 5.83
C SER A 37 -4.63 0.67 4.53
N VAL A 38 -4.42 -0.26 3.60
CA VAL A 38 -3.96 0.04 2.24
C VAL A 38 -5.07 -0.29 1.25
N ASP A 39 -5.54 0.75 0.59
CA ASP A 39 -6.48 0.66 -0.53
C ASP A 39 -5.77 0.15 -1.80
N THR A 40 -6.05 -1.09 -2.20
CA THR A 40 -5.55 -1.73 -3.43
C THR A 40 -6.39 -2.95 -3.81
N TRP A 41 -6.60 -3.15 -5.11
CA TRP A 41 -7.29 -4.33 -5.67
C TRP A 41 -6.33 -5.38 -6.26
N ARG A 42 -5.02 -5.14 -6.18
CA ARG A 42 -3.99 -5.99 -6.80
C ARG A 42 -3.38 -6.91 -5.76
N HIS A 43 -3.42 -8.22 -5.99
CA HIS A 43 -2.93 -9.19 -5.01
C HIS A 43 -1.43 -9.04 -4.70
N GLU A 44 -0.61 -8.73 -5.71
CA GLU A 44 0.83 -8.55 -5.57
C GLU A 44 1.18 -7.34 -4.70
N VAL A 45 0.40 -6.27 -4.82
CA VAL A 45 0.55 -5.07 -3.96
C VAL A 45 0.05 -5.38 -2.56
N GLY A 46 -1.10 -6.05 -2.43
CA GLY A 46 -1.67 -6.47 -1.15
C GLY A 46 -0.74 -7.35 -0.34
N GLU A 47 -0.09 -8.33 -0.97
CA GLU A 47 0.91 -9.19 -0.33
C GLU A 47 2.10 -8.36 0.18
N ALA A 48 2.70 -7.53 -0.67
CA ALA A 48 3.87 -6.73 -0.32
C ALA A 48 3.60 -5.71 0.81
N VAL A 49 2.43 -5.08 0.84
CA VAL A 49 2.09 -4.12 1.90
C VAL A 49 1.72 -4.82 3.23
N CYS A 50 1.14 -6.02 3.18
CA CYS A 50 0.94 -6.85 4.37
C CYS A 50 2.28 -7.25 4.99
N GLU A 51 3.26 -7.67 4.18
CA GLU A 51 4.63 -7.93 4.66
C GLU A 51 5.29 -6.68 5.27
N ALA A 52 5.03 -5.50 4.70
CA ALA A 52 5.50 -4.22 5.23
C ALA A 52 4.79 -3.78 6.53
N GLY A 53 3.69 -4.44 6.91
CA GLY A 53 2.98 -4.19 8.16
C GLY A 53 1.65 -3.46 8.02
N ALA A 54 0.99 -3.52 6.85
CA ALA A 54 -0.42 -3.18 6.74
C ALA A 54 -1.28 -4.20 7.51
N ASP A 55 -2.35 -3.74 8.14
CA ASP A 55 -3.28 -4.59 8.91
C ASP A 55 -4.55 -4.92 8.12
N LEU A 56 -4.90 -4.06 7.17
CA LEU A 56 -6.15 -4.13 6.42
C LEU A 56 -5.90 -3.82 4.94
N LEU A 57 -6.60 -4.52 4.07
CA LEU A 57 -6.72 -4.19 2.66
C LEU A 57 -8.14 -3.67 2.38
N ASN A 58 -8.25 -2.63 1.57
CA ASN A 58 -9.50 -2.04 1.12
C ASN A 58 -9.56 -1.98 -0.40
#